data_AF-A0A967Y4K2-F1
#
_entry.id   AF-A0A967Y4K2-F1
#
_cell.length_a   1.000
_cell.length_b   1.000
_cell.length_c   1.000
_cell.angle_alpha   90.00
_cell.angle_beta   90.00
_cell.angle_gamma   90.00
#
_symmetry.space_group_name_H-M   'P 1'
#
loop_
_entity.id
_entity.type
_entity.pdbx_description
1 polymer ?
#
loop_
_entity_poly.entity_id
_entity_poly.type
_entity_poly.pdbx_seq_one_letter_code
_entity_poly.pdbx_strand_id
1 'polypeptide(L)'
;SDVPGDRPADVASGPTLSDTSSPVDALAVLEDHGVTVPGAVAAHLRRSTAPPRRPEGPVVVVGSGTIAAEAAAAEARRRGIDAVVSSTGMTGEARQVGR
;
A
#
# COMPACT_ATOMS: atom_id res chain seq x y z
N SER A 1 -6.83 6.38 -1.00
CA SER A 1 -5.45 5.90 -0.87
C SER A 1 -4.59 7.08 -0.51
N ASP A 2 -4.05 7.03 0.69
CA ASP A 2 -2.99 7.89 1.21
C ASP A 2 -1.61 7.22 1.11
N VAL A 3 -1.55 6.01 0.55
CA VAL A 3 -0.32 5.25 0.32
C VAL A 3 0.25 5.61 -1.05
N PRO A 4 1.51 6.07 -1.13
CA PRO A 4 2.18 6.30 -2.42
C PRO A 4 2.17 5.04 -3.30
N GLY A 5 1.81 5.20 -4.57
CA GLY A 5 1.69 4.08 -5.51
C GLY A 5 0.35 3.32 -5.43
N ASP A 6 -0.59 3.76 -4.58
CA ASP A 6 -1.97 3.29 -4.54
C ASP A 6 -2.14 1.77 -4.38
N ARG A 7 -1.19 1.10 -3.69
CA ARG A 7 -1.19 -0.34 -3.44
C ARG A 7 -2.28 -0.73 -2.43
N PRO A 8 -3.39 -1.38 -2.85
CA PRO A 8 -4.53 -1.60 -1.96
C PRO A 8 -4.25 -2.61 -0.83
N ALA A 9 -3.29 -3.51 -1.01
CA ALA A 9 -2.87 -4.47 0.02
C ALA A 9 -2.24 -3.80 1.24
N ASP A 10 -1.64 -2.62 1.06
CA ASP A 10 -0.98 -1.89 2.15
C ASP A 10 -1.99 -1.00 2.90
N VAL A 11 -3.09 -0.61 2.25
CA VAL A 11 -4.15 0.21 2.86
C VAL A 11 -4.88 -0.62 3.90
N ALA A 12 -4.79 -0.19 5.16
CA ALA A 12 -5.40 -0.88 6.31
C ALA A 12 -5.02 -2.37 6.42
N SER A 13 -3.85 -2.77 5.91
CA SER A 13 -3.41 -4.19 5.82
C SER A 13 -4.30 -5.08 4.93
N GLY A 14 -4.95 -4.52 3.91
CA GLY A 14 -5.63 -5.30 2.87
C GLY A 14 -6.73 -6.24 3.37
N PRO A 15 -7.69 -5.79 4.20
CA PRO A 15 -8.63 -6.69 4.88
C PRO A 15 -9.57 -7.46 3.92
N THR A 16 -9.72 -6.98 2.69
CA THR A 16 -10.52 -7.60 1.61
C THR A 16 -9.66 -8.28 0.55
N LEU A 17 -8.35 -8.35 0.74
CA LEU A 17 -7.39 -8.94 -0.19
C LEU A 17 -6.75 -10.16 0.45
N SER A 18 -6.63 -11.23 -0.33
CA SER A 18 -5.86 -12.40 0.11
C SER A 18 -4.40 -12.00 0.23
N ASP A 19 -3.82 -12.29 1.40
CA ASP A 19 -2.39 -12.12 1.66
C ASP A 19 -1.62 -13.25 0.98
N THR A 20 -0.50 -12.89 0.34
CA THR A 20 0.40 -13.86 -0.33
C THR A 20 1.54 -14.32 0.57
N SER A 21 1.71 -13.72 1.75
CA SER A 21 2.65 -14.17 2.77
C SER A 21 2.14 -15.40 3.51
N SER A 22 3.01 -15.97 4.35
CA SER A 22 2.72 -17.13 5.18
C SER A 22 3.08 -16.90 6.65
N PRO A 23 2.52 -17.71 7.56
CA PRO A 23 2.97 -17.72 8.96
C PRO A 23 4.45 -18.04 9.13
N VAL A 24 5.07 -18.74 8.17
CA VAL A 24 6.52 -19.03 8.16
C VAL A 24 7.31 -17.76 7.85
N ASP A 25 6.86 -16.95 6.89
CA ASP A 25 7.51 -15.66 6.58
C ASP A 25 7.46 -14.73 7.80
N ALA A 26 6.33 -14.70 8.52
CA ALA A 26 6.21 -13.93 9.75
C ALA A 26 7.21 -14.38 10.83
N LEU A 27 7.43 -15.69 10.97
CA LEU A 27 8.43 -16.23 11.91
C LEU A 27 9.86 -15.87 11.50
N ALA A 28 10.17 -15.95 10.21
CA ALA A 28 11.49 -15.57 9.68
C ALA A 28 11.78 -14.08 9.93
N VAL A 29 10.81 -13.20 9.67
CA VAL A 29 10.95 -11.76 9.96
C VAL A 29 11.20 -11.50 11.45
N LEU A 30 10.53 -12.21 12.36
CA LEU A 30 10.77 -12.07 13.80
C LEU A 30 12.20 -12.51 14.18
N GLU A 31 12.69 -13.58 13.59
CA GLU A 31 14.05 -14.09 13.81
C GLU A 31 15.12 -13.13 13.26
N ASP A 32 14.97 -12.70 12.01
CA ASP A 32 15.91 -11.80 11.31
C ASP A 32 16.07 -10.46 12.03
N HIS A 33 15.00 -9.97 12.66
CA HIS A 33 15.01 -8.72 13.43
C HIS A 33 15.22 -8.92 14.95
N GLY A 34 15.43 -10.15 15.42
CA GLY A 34 15.65 -10.45 16.85
C GLY A 34 14.47 -10.09 17.76
N VAL A 35 13.24 -10.10 17.23
CA VAL A 35 12.03 -9.67 17.96
C VAL A 35 11.48 -10.84 18.77
N THR A 36 11.49 -10.71 20.09
CA THR A 36 10.85 -11.68 20.99
C THR A 36 9.37 -11.35 21.17
N VAL A 37 8.48 -12.33 20.91
CA VAL A 37 7.02 -12.20 21.06
C VAL A 37 6.49 -13.08 22.20
N PRO A 38 5.32 -12.76 22.77
CA PRO A 38 4.67 -13.63 23.76
C PRO A 38 4.45 -15.04 23.24
N GLY A 39 4.53 -16.05 24.12
CA GLY A 39 4.39 -17.45 23.75
C GLY A 39 3.07 -17.78 23.01
N ALA A 40 1.99 -17.07 23.33
CA ALA A 40 0.71 -17.21 22.63
C ALA A 40 0.79 -16.82 21.14
N VAL A 41 1.55 -15.79 20.79
CA VAL A 41 1.75 -15.32 19.40
C VAL A 41 2.62 -16.33 18.63
N ALA A 42 3.74 -16.75 19.20
CA ALA A 42 4.61 -17.75 18.58
C ALA A 42 3.87 -19.08 18.34
N ALA A 43 3.06 -19.51 19.31
CA ALA A 43 2.26 -20.72 19.19
C ALA A 43 1.13 -20.57 18.15
N HIS A 44 0.55 -19.37 17.99
CA HIS A 44 -0.41 -19.11 16.92
C HIS A 44 0.25 -19.21 15.53
N LEU A 45 1.36 -18.51 15.30
CA LEU A 45 2.06 -18.52 14.02
C LEU A 45 2.53 -19.93 13.61
N ARG A 46 3.04 -20.74 14.55
CA ARG A 46 3.49 -22.11 14.28
C ARG A 46 2.35 -23.09 13.96
N ARG A 47 1.13 -22.83 14.43
CA ARG A 47 -0.05 -23.69 14.17
C ARG A 47 -0.79 -23.30 12.90
N SER A 48 -0.71 -22.05 12.49
CA SER A 48 -1.36 -21.54 11.28
C SER A 48 -0.66 -22.07 10.02
N THR A 49 -1.43 -22.53 9.04
CA THR A 49 -0.91 -23.09 7.78
C THR A 49 -0.98 -22.12 6.61
N ALA A 50 -1.86 -21.13 6.68
CA ALA A 50 -2.04 -20.09 5.67
C ALA A 50 -2.75 -18.86 6.29
N PRO A 51 -2.62 -17.67 5.69
CA PRO A 51 -3.49 -16.54 6.03
C PRO A 51 -4.96 -16.86 5.71
N PRO A 52 -5.92 -16.19 6.38
CA PRO A 52 -7.33 -16.38 6.09
C PRO A 52 -7.66 -15.95 4.65
N ARG A 53 -8.35 -16.81 3.90
CA ARG A 53 -8.85 -16.48 2.55
C ARG A 53 -9.87 -15.34 2.64
N ARG A 54 -9.71 -14.33 1.77
CA ARG A 54 -10.65 -13.21 1.66
C ARG A 54 -11.63 -13.41 0.51
N PRO A 55 -12.80 -12.75 0.54
CA PRO A 55 -13.72 -12.72 -0.60
C PRO A 55 -13.01 -12.19 -1.85
N GLU A 56 -13.27 -12.82 -2.98
CA GLU A 56 -12.77 -12.37 -4.28
C GLU A 56 -13.72 -11.34 -4.88
N GLY A 57 -13.17 -10.32 -5.50
CA GLY A 57 -13.95 -9.25 -6.13
C GLY A 57 -13.05 -8.11 -6.64
N PRO A 58 -13.62 -7.21 -7.45
CA PRO A 58 -12.89 -6.05 -7.92
C PRO A 58 -12.54 -5.13 -6.74
N VAL A 59 -11.29 -4.67 -6.70
CA VAL A 59 -10.84 -3.61 -5.80
C VAL A 59 -10.61 -2.36 -6.62
N VAL A 60 -11.29 -1.28 -6.26
CA VAL A 60 -11.25 -0.01 -6.98
C VAL A 60 -10.82 1.09 -6.03
N VAL A 61 -9.75 1.79 -6.38
CA VAL A 61 -9.34 3.02 -5.70
C VAL A 61 -10.20 4.15 -6.26
N VAL A 62 -11.08 4.70 -5.42
CA VAL A 62 -12.00 5.79 -5.80
C VAL A 62 -11.49 7.19 -5.43
N GLY A 63 -10.36 7.26 -4.72
CA GLY A 63 -9.71 8.50 -4.35
C GLY A 63 -8.23 8.27 -4.03
N SER A 64 -7.35 9.06 -4.66
CA SER A 64 -5.92 9.05 -4.42
C SER A 64 -5.25 10.34 -4.90
N GLY A 65 -3.95 10.49 -4.63
CA GLY A 65 -3.14 11.57 -5.18
C GLY A 65 -3.10 11.56 -6.72
N THR A 66 -3.09 10.37 -7.34
CA THR A 66 -3.17 10.24 -8.80
C THR A 66 -4.47 10.79 -9.35
N ILE A 67 -5.61 10.37 -8.79
CA ILE A 67 -6.93 10.86 -9.19
C ILE A 67 -7.02 12.39 -9.04
N ALA A 68 -6.48 12.93 -7.93
CA ALA A 68 -6.47 14.37 -7.70
C ALA A 68 -5.59 15.13 -8.71
N ALA A 69 -4.39 14.62 -9.02
CA ALA A 69 -3.47 15.24 -9.97
C ALA A 69 -4.03 15.23 -11.41
N GLU A 70 -4.63 14.11 -11.82
CA GLU A 70 -5.29 14.01 -13.13
C GLU A 70 -6.49 14.96 -13.24
N ALA A 71 -7.29 15.09 -12.18
CA ALA A 71 -8.38 16.06 -12.12
C ALA A 71 -7.88 17.51 -12.24
N ALA A 72 -6.76 17.84 -11.58
CA ALA A 72 -6.13 19.16 -11.68
C ALA A 72 -5.60 19.45 -13.09
N ALA A 73 -4.94 18.47 -13.74
CA ALA A 73 -4.47 18.62 -15.12
C ALA A 73 -5.63 18.77 -16.11
N ALA A 74 -6.71 18.00 -15.93
CA ALA A 74 -7.93 18.16 -16.72
C ALA A 74 -8.52 19.57 -16.57
N GLU A 75 -8.58 20.09 -15.34
CA GLU A 75 -9.08 21.42 -15.07
C GLU A 75 -8.23 22.53 -15.71
N ALA A 76 -6.90 22.41 -15.63
CA ALA A 76 -5.99 23.35 -16.28
C ALA A 76 -6.22 23.40 -17.79
N ARG A 77 -6.35 22.22 -18.44
CA ARG A 77 -6.65 22.13 -19.88
C ARG A 77 -8.00 22.75 -20.24
N ARG A 78 -9.04 22.57 -19.41
CA ARG A 78 -10.34 23.25 -19.62
C ARG A 78 -10.23 24.77 -19.62
N ARG A 79 -9.24 25.32 -18.91
CA ARG A 79 -8.96 26.76 -18.86
C ARG A 79 -7.97 27.23 -19.94
N GLY A 80 -7.60 26.37 -20.88
CA GLY A 80 -6.65 26.70 -21.96
C GLY A 80 -5.18 26.67 -21.52
N ILE A 81 -4.87 26.07 -20.37
CA ILE A 81 -3.49 25.88 -19.91
C ILE A 81 -3.06 24.47 -20.31
N ASP A 82 -2.01 24.37 -21.12
CA ASP A 82 -1.41 23.06 -21.40
C ASP A 82 -0.76 22.50 -20.12
N ALA A 83 -1.17 21.29 -19.75
CA ALA A 83 -0.82 20.69 -18.47
C ALA A 83 -0.59 19.18 -18.64
N VAL A 84 0.36 18.65 -17.88
CA VAL A 84 0.68 17.22 -17.83
C VAL A 84 1.00 16.82 -16.39
N VAL A 85 0.59 15.62 -15.99
CA VAL A 85 0.99 15.03 -14.72
C VAL A 85 2.36 14.39 -14.91
N SER A 86 3.41 14.99 -14.36
CA SER A 86 4.78 14.49 -14.52
C SER A 86 5.05 13.24 -13.67
N SER A 87 4.56 13.21 -12.43
CA SER A 87 4.64 12.05 -11.53
C SER A 87 3.63 12.18 -10.39
N THR A 88 3.13 11.04 -9.92
CA THR A 88 2.28 10.94 -8.71
C THR A 88 2.92 10.07 -7.62
N GLY A 89 4.12 9.55 -7.88
CA GLY A 89 4.93 8.72 -6.97
C GLY A 89 6.23 9.40 -6.55
N MET A 90 6.27 10.74 -6.57
CA MET A 90 7.47 11.50 -6.24
C MET A 90 7.83 11.30 -4.76
N THR A 91 9.08 10.91 -4.53
CA THR A 91 9.66 10.71 -3.19
C THR A 91 11.03 11.39 -3.12
N GLY A 92 11.52 11.62 -1.91
CA GLY A 92 12.80 12.30 -1.66
C GLY A 92 12.64 13.54 -0.80
N GLU A 93 13.74 14.24 -0.57
CA GLU A 93 13.74 15.41 0.29
C GLU A 93 13.04 16.61 -0.37
N ALA A 94 12.16 17.27 0.37
CA ALA A 94 11.32 18.36 -0.15
C ALA A 94 12.14 19.47 -0.82
N ARG A 95 13.30 19.82 -0.22
CA ARG A 95 14.22 20.84 -0.76
C ARG A 95 14.88 20.45 -2.09
N GLN A 96 15.02 19.16 -2.36
CA GLN A 96 15.63 18.63 -3.59
C GLN A 96 14.57 18.49 -4.66
N VAL A 97 13.38 18.03 -4.28
CA VAL A 97 12.23 17.86 -5.17
C VAL A 97 11.70 19.20 -5.71
N GLY A 98 11.73 20.27 -4.89
CA GLY A 98 11.25 21.59 -5.30
C GLY A 98 12.23 22.42 -6.15
N ARG A 99 13.39 21.87 -6.52
CA ARG A 99 14.37 22.53 -7.40
C ARG A 99 14.16 22.12 -8.85
#